data_AF-A0A952ZZ05-F1
#
_entry.id   AF-A0A952ZZ05-F1
#
_cell.length_a   1.000
_cell.length_b   1.000
_cell.length_c   1.000
_cell.angle_alpha   90.00
_cell.angle_beta   90.00
_cell.angle_gamma   90.00
#
_symmetry.space_group_name_H-M   'P 1'
#
loop_
_entity.id
_entity.type
_entity.pdbx_description
1 polymer ?
#
loop_
_entity_poly.entity_id
_entity_poly.type
_entity_poly.pdbx_seq_one_letter_code
_entity_poly.pdbx_strand_id
1 'polypeptide(L)'
;MGYALRHNLLHKETAKFKTYFFIVSGIIFVCIVGGTFYLKNNPYFSLSYLLNSLTFVKYKVEYASSSNENIFRSIGQFFTSGTSYEVPATSETAVPVLAYHGILKNVNVDPSQPSSSQINISIDDFKNQMFLLKRAGYTTITTAELEKFLRGELKLPKKAILITFDDGRTDSYRYADPILKALDYKAVMFAITRYSLLSHKNDYYLSREQLQQMENSSRWDIEAHTRDGHNYFDTGPNGEKGAYYSNKLWIVDQNRLETTEEFQKRIYDDFKNAKSDLEDALNKKVIAFAFPFGDFGQYGSNFPDAEKIVQDTISRVYTLGFYQGAPGVRFGANYNTTENQNTNFKLVRRLDVNAAMSPQDLLHTLENFSAKNLPYNDTFATNNGWVPAWGQITLEPHAMTLKPRVSQAGAASILDGTNLWTDYSVRAHVSAPPPGGAFVWIRFMNDVNNADCNFGRDFVHIEQTINGNSHVIKGVRDNFSLPETDFEVGIDVKGRDVTCLVNGVPIVETQFLDPSLTHGGIGFKTWNVLVNNTLLIVKDLHVSPL
;
A
#
# COMPACT_ATOMS: atom_id res chain seq x y z
N MET A 1 0.86 53.93 55.18
CA MET A 1 2.09 53.12 55.00
C MET A 1 1.97 52.02 53.93
N GLY A 2 0.77 51.54 53.55
CA GLY A 2 0.60 50.43 52.59
C GLY A 2 0.71 50.74 51.08
N TYR A 3 0.64 52.01 50.65
CA TYR A 3 0.69 52.36 49.22
C TYR A 3 2.13 52.44 48.65
N ALA A 4 3.11 52.89 49.44
CA ALA A 4 4.50 53.01 49.02
C ALA A 4 5.23 51.65 48.90
N LEU A 5 4.82 50.65 49.71
CA LEU A 5 5.35 49.28 49.66
C LEU A 5 4.88 48.52 48.42
N ARG A 6 3.64 48.75 47.96
CA ARG A 6 3.07 48.08 46.78
C ARG A 6 3.69 48.56 45.47
N HIS A 7 4.03 49.85 45.37
CA HIS A 7 4.64 50.44 44.18
C HIS A 7 6.10 49.99 43.98
N ASN A 8 6.86 49.82 45.09
CA ASN A 8 8.25 49.34 45.05
C ASN A 8 8.37 47.84 44.71
N LEU A 9 7.39 47.02 45.10
CA LEU A 9 7.34 45.60 44.76
C LEU A 9 7.04 45.38 43.26
N LEU A 10 6.07 46.11 42.70
CA LEU A 10 5.74 46.06 41.26
C LEU A 10 6.90 46.54 40.36
N HIS A 11 7.65 47.55 40.78
CA HIS A 11 8.84 48.00 40.03
C HIS A 11 10.00 46.99 40.08
N LYS A 12 10.19 46.29 41.20
CA LYS A 12 11.22 45.24 41.33
C LYS A 12 10.87 43.98 40.53
N GLU A 13 9.60 43.57 40.52
CA GLU A 13 9.10 42.42 39.76
C GLU A 13 9.19 42.68 38.23
N THR A 14 8.81 43.88 37.78
CA THR A 14 8.93 44.26 36.35
C THR A 14 10.37 44.41 35.89
N ALA A 15 11.29 44.87 36.74
CA ALA A 15 12.72 44.90 36.44
C ALA A 15 13.30 43.48 36.32
N LYS A 16 12.95 42.56 37.24
CA LYS A 16 13.36 41.16 37.15
C LYS A 16 12.82 40.46 35.91
N PHE A 17 11.58 40.73 35.53
CA PHE A 17 10.97 40.18 34.32
C PHE A 17 11.68 40.67 33.05
N LYS A 18 12.00 41.97 32.96
CA LYS A 18 12.78 42.51 31.84
C LYS A 18 14.17 41.88 31.75
N THR A 19 14.86 41.72 32.88
CA THR A 19 16.18 41.07 32.92
C THR A 19 16.11 39.61 32.49
N TYR A 20 15.11 38.85 32.96
CA TYR A 20 14.88 37.47 32.52
C TYR A 20 14.56 37.39 31.02
N PHE A 21 13.73 38.30 30.51
CA PHE A 21 13.39 38.36 29.09
C PHE A 21 14.65 38.59 28.24
N PHE A 22 15.51 39.55 28.59
CA PHE A 22 16.75 39.80 27.85
C PHE A 22 17.76 38.66 27.94
N ILE A 23 17.85 37.96 29.09
CA ILE A 23 18.72 36.78 29.24
C ILE A 23 18.22 35.63 28.36
N VAL A 24 16.92 35.33 28.39
CA VAL A 24 16.32 34.26 27.57
C VAL A 24 16.42 34.60 26.08
N SER A 25 16.12 35.84 25.68
CA SER A 25 16.29 36.29 24.30
C SER A 25 17.75 36.26 23.86
N GLY A 26 18.69 36.59 24.74
CA GLY A 26 20.14 36.49 24.47
C GLY A 26 20.60 35.05 24.28
N ILE A 27 20.13 34.11 25.11
CA ILE A 27 20.42 32.67 24.96
C ILE A 27 19.83 32.14 23.66
N ILE A 28 18.58 32.49 23.32
CA ILE A 28 17.95 32.11 22.06
C ILE A 28 18.74 32.67 20.88
N PHE A 29 19.18 33.93 20.94
CA PHE A 29 19.98 34.54 19.89
C PHE A 29 21.34 33.86 19.71
N VAL A 30 22.04 33.52 20.80
CA VAL A 30 23.31 32.78 20.76
C VAL A 30 23.10 31.35 20.24
N CYS A 31 22.00 30.69 20.59
CA CYS A 31 21.64 29.38 20.04
C CYS A 31 21.28 29.44 18.54
N ILE A 32 20.62 30.51 18.09
CA ILE A 32 20.29 30.71 16.67
C ILE A 32 21.56 31.06 15.87
N VAL A 33 22.41 31.95 16.36
CA VAL A 33 23.63 32.36 15.65
C VAL A 33 24.69 31.25 15.69
N GLY A 34 24.90 30.62 16.85
CA GLY A 34 25.80 29.47 16.99
C GLY A 34 25.28 28.23 16.26
N GLY A 35 23.96 28.02 16.30
CA GLY A 35 23.27 26.99 15.52
C GLY A 35 23.48 27.22 14.03
N THR A 36 23.09 28.37 13.49
CA THR A 36 23.22 28.69 12.05
C THR A 36 24.67 28.63 11.55
N PHE A 37 25.66 29.01 12.36
CA PHE A 37 27.08 28.84 12.02
C PHE A 37 27.49 27.36 11.96
N TYR A 38 27.00 26.53 12.90
CA TYR A 38 27.19 25.08 12.89
C TYR A 38 26.45 24.39 11.73
N LEU A 39 25.23 24.83 11.39
CA LEU A 39 24.42 24.27 10.31
C LEU A 39 25.01 24.56 8.92
N LYS A 40 25.61 25.75 8.74
CA LYS A 40 26.16 26.19 7.45
C LYS A 40 27.44 25.42 7.06
N ASN A 41 28.14 24.83 8.01
CA ASN A 41 29.42 24.15 7.80
C ASN A 41 29.35 22.62 7.94
N ASN A 42 28.16 22.03 8.14
CA ASN A 42 28.03 20.60 8.40
C ASN A 42 27.27 19.91 7.24
N PRO A 43 27.93 19.10 6.39
CA PRO A 43 27.33 18.47 5.22
C PRO A 43 26.28 17.40 5.57
N TYR A 44 26.12 17.05 6.85
CA TYR A 44 25.09 16.13 7.36
C TYR A 44 23.85 16.84 7.90
N PHE A 45 23.79 18.17 7.86
CA PHE A 45 22.67 18.92 8.41
C PHE A 45 21.61 19.19 7.34
N SER A 46 20.53 18.39 7.36
CA SER A 46 19.40 18.59 6.45
C SER A 46 18.40 19.60 7.03
N LEU A 47 18.16 20.68 6.30
CA LEU A 47 17.15 21.70 6.61
C LEU A 47 15.74 21.11 6.75
N SER A 48 15.45 19.97 6.10
CA SER A 48 14.17 19.26 6.23
C SER A 48 13.97 18.64 7.62
N TYR A 49 15.04 18.19 8.29
CA TYR A 49 14.94 17.67 9.66
C TYR A 49 14.66 18.78 10.68
N LEU A 50 15.26 19.97 10.49
CA LEU A 50 14.98 21.14 11.31
C LEU A 50 13.52 21.61 11.12
N LEU A 51 13.06 21.70 9.86
CA LEU A 51 11.68 22.04 9.57
C LEU A 51 10.72 21.00 10.17
N ASN A 52 10.97 19.70 10.01
CA ASN A 52 10.14 18.63 10.58
C ASN A 52 10.09 18.65 12.13
N SER A 53 11.21 18.98 12.79
CA SER A 53 11.26 19.14 14.26
C SER A 53 10.59 20.43 14.76
N LEU A 54 10.57 21.50 13.95
CA LEU A 54 9.79 22.70 14.23
C LEU A 54 8.29 22.46 14.01
N THR A 55 7.91 21.68 12.99
CA THR A 55 6.54 21.17 12.81
C THR A 55 6.10 20.34 14.00
N PHE A 56 7.00 19.59 14.63
CA PHE A 56 6.72 18.84 15.86
C PHE A 56 6.40 19.73 17.06
N VAL A 57 7.10 20.86 17.23
CA VAL A 57 6.78 21.84 18.28
C VAL A 57 5.44 22.52 17.98
N LYS A 58 5.21 22.96 16.73
CA LYS A 58 3.92 23.49 16.28
C LYS A 58 2.77 22.51 16.57
N TYR A 59 2.96 21.24 16.22
CA TYR A 59 2.00 20.15 16.43
C TYR A 59 1.71 19.87 17.91
N LYS A 60 2.75 19.75 18.75
CA LYS A 60 2.59 19.47 20.18
C LYS A 60 1.88 20.63 20.89
N VAL A 61 2.10 21.85 20.41
CA VAL A 61 1.37 23.04 20.86
C VAL A 61 -0.08 23.00 20.35
N GLU A 62 -0.34 22.81 19.05
CA GLU A 62 -1.70 22.74 18.48
C GLU A 62 -2.58 21.66 19.13
N TYR A 63 -2.03 20.46 19.37
CA TYR A 63 -2.75 19.37 20.02
C TYR A 63 -2.99 19.64 21.52
N ALA A 64 -2.02 20.23 22.22
CA ALA A 64 -2.15 20.57 23.65
C ALA A 64 -2.97 21.85 23.90
N SER A 65 -3.11 22.72 22.91
CA SER A 65 -3.73 24.05 23.02
C SER A 65 -5.09 24.15 22.34
N SER A 66 -5.83 23.05 22.22
CA SER A 66 -7.16 22.96 21.59
C SER A 66 -8.28 23.78 22.28
N SER A 67 -7.93 24.90 22.94
CA SER A 67 -8.84 25.81 23.65
C SER A 67 -8.54 27.31 23.52
N ASN A 68 -7.62 27.81 22.67
CA ASN A 68 -7.46 29.27 22.51
C ASN A 68 -6.88 29.73 21.15
N GLU A 69 -7.71 30.41 20.35
CA GLU A 69 -7.42 30.86 18.96
C GLU A 69 -6.43 32.04 18.84
N ASN A 70 -6.12 32.77 19.91
CA ASN A 70 -5.43 34.07 19.79
C ASN A 70 -3.90 34.02 19.73
N ILE A 71 -3.25 32.89 20.02
CA ILE A 71 -1.78 32.74 19.95
C ILE A 71 -1.31 32.53 18.48
N PHE A 72 -2.22 32.14 17.59
CA PHE A 72 -1.91 31.63 16.26
C PHE A 72 -1.54 32.69 15.21
N ARG A 73 -1.99 33.94 15.40
CA ARG A 73 -1.81 34.99 14.39
C ARG A 73 -0.38 35.54 14.32
N SER A 74 0.36 35.46 15.43
CA SER A 74 1.74 35.97 15.54
C SER A 74 2.82 34.99 15.07
N ILE A 75 2.54 33.68 15.11
CA ILE A 75 3.52 32.65 14.72
C ILE A 75 3.43 32.36 13.21
N GLY A 76 2.21 32.36 12.63
CA GLY A 76 2.00 32.09 11.20
C GLY A 76 2.64 33.13 10.26
N GLN A 77 2.78 34.39 10.68
CA GLN A 77 3.42 35.43 9.88
C GLN A 77 4.95 35.30 9.79
N PHE A 78 5.60 34.58 10.72
CA PHE A 78 7.05 34.39 10.69
C PHE A 78 7.51 33.30 9.71
N PHE A 79 6.60 32.40 9.30
CA PHE A 79 6.91 31.24 8.44
C PHE A 79 6.41 31.37 6.99
N THR A 80 5.82 32.52 6.63
CA THR A 80 5.33 32.78 5.27
C THR A 80 6.34 33.48 4.36
N SER A 81 7.57 33.75 4.84
CA SER A 81 8.67 34.16 3.96
C SER A 81 9.20 32.93 3.22
N GLY A 82 8.71 32.76 1.99
CA GLY A 82 8.94 31.59 1.16
C GLY A 82 10.39 31.38 0.74
N THR A 83 10.67 30.10 0.51
CA THR A 83 11.60 29.63 -0.51
C THR A 83 10.88 28.55 -1.28
N SER A 84 10.53 28.81 -2.53
CA SER A 84 10.14 27.78 -3.49
C SER A 84 11.33 26.84 -3.65
N TYR A 85 11.21 25.63 -3.10
CA TYR A 85 12.18 24.57 -3.36
C TYR A 85 11.88 23.98 -4.74
N GLU A 86 12.80 24.16 -5.68
CA GLU A 86 12.87 23.27 -6.85
C GLU A 86 13.09 21.85 -6.33
N VAL A 87 12.09 20.99 -6.52
CA VAL A 87 12.17 19.57 -6.18
C VAL A 87 13.18 18.93 -7.14
N PRO A 88 14.22 18.23 -6.65
CA PRO A 88 15.16 17.51 -7.51
C PRO A 88 14.44 16.52 -8.44
N ALA A 89 14.99 16.34 -9.64
CA ALA A 89 14.42 15.67 -10.83
C ALA A 89 14.05 14.17 -10.73
N THR A 90 13.78 13.62 -9.55
CA THR A 90 13.32 12.23 -9.39
C THR A 90 11.87 12.20 -8.92
N SER A 91 10.95 11.87 -9.82
CA SER A 91 9.53 11.67 -9.52
C SER A 91 9.30 10.33 -8.82
N GLU A 92 8.24 10.24 -8.01
CA GLU A 92 7.75 8.98 -7.47
C GLU A 92 7.38 8.02 -8.61
N THR A 93 7.61 6.72 -8.39
CA THR A 93 7.33 5.67 -9.37
C THR A 93 6.35 4.62 -8.84
N ALA A 94 6.06 4.64 -7.54
CA ALA A 94 5.07 3.79 -6.91
C ALA A 94 4.36 4.52 -5.76
N VAL A 95 3.03 4.42 -5.70
CA VAL A 95 2.24 5.04 -4.64
C VAL A 95 1.60 3.96 -3.75
N PRO A 96 2.02 3.83 -2.48
CA PRO A 96 1.29 3.02 -1.52
C PRO A 96 -0.05 3.67 -1.16
N VAL A 97 -1.04 2.83 -0.86
CA VAL A 97 -2.38 3.24 -0.44
C VAL A 97 -2.74 2.52 0.86
N LEU A 98 -3.11 3.26 1.89
CA LEU A 98 -3.49 2.72 3.19
C LEU A 98 -5.01 2.63 3.30
N ALA A 99 -5.53 1.50 3.77
CA ALA A 99 -6.92 1.33 4.17
C ALA A 99 -7.03 1.34 5.69
N TYR A 100 -7.82 2.28 6.20
CA TYR A 100 -8.26 2.36 7.59
C TYR A 100 -9.77 2.16 7.63
N HIS A 101 -10.27 1.72 8.79
CA HIS A 101 -11.70 1.71 9.08
C HIS A 101 -11.92 2.56 10.33
N GLY A 102 -12.43 1.99 11.42
CA GLY A 102 -12.68 2.72 12.65
C GLY A 102 -11.43 3.16 13.41
N ILE A 103 -11.44 4.40 13.88
CA ILE A 103 -10.52 4.88 14.90
C ILE A 103 -11.26 4.97 16.24
N LEU A 104 -10.79 4.25 17.25
CA LEU A 104 -11.45 4.13 18.54
C LEU A 104 -10.53 4.58 19.68
N LYS A 105 -11.12 5.02 20.80
CA LYS A 105 -10.33 5.38 22.00
C LYS A 105 -9.56 4.19 22.55
N ASN A 106 -10.23 3.05 22.63
CA ASN A 106 -9.66 1.78 23.07
C ASN A 106 -9.99 0.74 22.01
N VAL A 107 -8.98 -0.05 21.63
CA VAL A 107 -9.15 -1.22 20.77
C VAL A 107 -8.78 -2.43 21.60
N ASN A 108 -9.69 -3.39 21.68
CA ASN A 108 -9.39 -4.68 22.28
C ASN A 108 -8.85 -5.58 21.18
N VAL A 109 -7.56 -5.91 21.28
CA VAL A 109 -6.94 -6.90 20.40
C VAL A 109 -7.28 -8.27 20.94
N ASP A 110 -8.01 -9.08 20.19
CA ASP A 110 -8.26 -10.48 20.53
C ASP A 110 -7.17 -11.35 19.87
N PRO A 111 -6.24 -11.94 20.64
CA PRO A 111 -5.17 -12.78 20.08
C PRO A 111 -5.70 -14.06 19.42
N SER A 112 -6.94 -14.46 19.69
CA SER A 112 -7.58 -15.63 19.10
C SER A 112 -8.18 -15.36 17.71
N GLN A 113 -8.30 -14.09 17.32
CA GLN A 113 -8.84 -13.68 16.03
C GLN A 113 -7.69 -13.32 15.07
N PRO A 114 -7.83 -13.64 13.77
CA PRO A 114 -6.84 -13.21 12.79
C PRO A 114 -6.74 -11.68 12.78
N SER A 115 -5.53 -11.14 12.58
CA SER A 115 -5.33 -9.68 12.57
C SER A 115 -6.16 -8.96 11.49
N SER A 116 -6.49 -9.66 10.40
CA SER A 116 -7.36 -9.16 9.32
C SER A 116 -8.82 -8.95 9.75
N SER A 117 -9.28 -9.51 10.87
CA SER A 117 -10.62 -9.21 11.41
C SER A 117 -10.61 -8.07 12.43
N GLN A 118 -9.44 -7.51 12.76
CA GLN A 118 -9.25 -6.46 13.77
C GLN A 118 -8.97 -5.10 13.11
N ILE A 119 -9.90 -4.68 12.26
CA ILE A 119 -9.81 -3.53 11.33
C ILE A 119 -9.87 -2.14 12.00
N ASN A 120 -10.12 -2.08 13.30
CA ASN A 120 -10.14 -0.82 14.05
C ASN A 120 -8.79 -0.55 14.69
N ILE A 121 -8.37 0.71 14.75
CA ILE A 121 -7.11 1.11 15.41
C ILE A 121 -7.36 2.14 16.51
N SER A 122 -6.41 2.25 17.45
CA SER A 122 -6.51 3.26 18.49
C SER A 122 -6.19 4.66 17.96
N ILE A 123 -6.73 5.70 18.61
CA ILE A 123 -6.39 7.10 18.29
C ILE A 123 -4.87 7.31 18.41
N ASP A 124 -4.23 6.74 19.43
CA ASP A 124 -2.81 6.94 19.66
C ASP A 124 -1.95 6.23 18.61
N ASP A 125 -2.33 5.03 18.16
CA ASP A 125 -1.62 4.34 17.09
C ASP A 125 -1.76 5.09 15.77
N PHE A 126 -2.97 5.53 15.41
CA PHE A 126 -3.18 6.35 14.22
C PHE A 126 -2.33 7.63 14.26
N LYS A 127 -2.37 8.34 15.39
CA LYS A 127 -1.59 9.56 15.61
C LYS A 127 -0.09 9.32 15.44
N ASN A 128 0.44 8.24 16.03
CA ASN A 128 1.85 7.91 15.97
C ASN A 128 2.28 7.45 14.57
N GLN A 129 1.42 6.69 13.87
CA GLN A 129 1.62 6.33 12.46
C GLN A 129 1.71 7.58 11.59
N MET A 130 0.70 8.47 11.64
CA MET A 130 0.68 9.69 10.82
C MET A 130 1.87 10.60 11.10
N PHE A 131 2.24 10.76 12.37
CA PHE A 131 3.41 11.53 12.75
C PHE A 131 4.70 10.93 12.21
N LEU A 132 4.86 9.61 12.32
CA LEU A 132 6.04 8.92 11.82
C LEU A 132 6.16 9.06 10.30
N LEU A 133 5.05 8.94 9.56
CA LEU A 133 5.00 9.17 8.13
C LEU A 133 5.44 10.61 7.78
N LYS A 134 4.93 11.62 8.50
CA LYS A 134 5.31 13.03 8.27
C LYS A 134 6.79 13.24 8.51
N ARG A 135 7.32 12.69 9.60
CA ARG A 135 8.75 12.74 9.94
C ARG A 135 9.62 12.05 8.89
N ALA A 136 9.14 10.93 8.35
CA ALA A 136 9.81 10.19 7.28
C ALA A 136 9.72 10.88 5.91
N GLY A 137 8.97 11.98 5.79
CA GLY A 137 8.87 12.79 4.58
C GLY A 137 7.74 12.41 3.63
N TYR A 138 6.75 11.63 4.09
CA TYR A 138 5.59 11.30 3.29
C TYR A 138 4.67 12.51 3.10
N THR A 139 4.06 12.60 1.92
CA THR A 139 3.05 13.61 1.57
C THR A 139 1.82 12.93 1.04
N THR A 140 0.65 13.34 1.52
CA THR A 140 -0.62 12.77 1.09
C THR A 140 -1.09 13.35 -0.24
N ILE A 141 -1.74 12.52 -1.04
CA ILE A 141 -2.34 12.91 -2.33
C ILE A 141 -3.86 12.66 -2.31
N THR A 142 -4.53 13.10 -3.35
CA THR A 142 -5.97 12.88 -3.63
C THR A 142 -6.19 11.73 -4.61
N THR A 143 -7.44 11.27 -4.76
CA THR A 143 -7.75 10.24 -5.77
C THR A 143 -7.50 10.73 -7.20
N ALA A 144 -7.79 12.01 -7.47
CA ALA A 144 -7.54 12.62 -8.78
C ALA A 144 -6.03 12.71 -9.11
N GLU A 145 -5.18 12.98 -8.12
CA GLU A 145 -3.72 12.94 -8.30
C GLU A 145 -3.23 11.51 -8.54
N LEU A 146 -3.78 10.53 -7.83
CA LEU A 146 -3.46 9.11 -8.06
C LEU A 146 -3.89 8.65 -9.47
N GLU A 147 -5.10 9.00 -9.92
CA GLU A 147 -5.59 8.68 -11.27
C GLU A 147 -4.63 9.20 -12.34
N LYS A 148 -4.28 10.49 -12.27
CA LYS A 148 -3.36 11.12 -13.23
C LYS A 148 -1.97 10.51 -13.16
N PHE A 149 -1.50 10.17 -11.95
CA PHE A 149 -0.22 9.50 -11.78
C PHE A 149 -0.20 8.13 -12.47
N LEU A 150 -1.23 7.30 -12.27
CA LEU A 150 -1.33 5.98 -12.90
C LEU A 150 -1.48 6.07 -14.41
N ARG A 151 -2.05 7.16 -14.93
CA ARG A 151 -2.10 7.45 -16.38
C ARG A 151 -0.82 8.06 -16.95
N GLY A 152 0.20 8.31 -16.13
CA GLY A 152 1.42 8.99 -16.56
C GLY A 152 1.24 10.48 -16.87
N GLU A 153 0.11 11.07 -16.50
CA GLU A 153 -0.25 12.48 -16.74
C GLU A 153 0.29 13.41 -15.62
N LEU A 154 0.64 12.86 -14.46
CA LEU A 154 1.15 13.62 -13.31
C LEU A 154 2.38 12.96 -12.71
N LYS A 155 3.44 13.76 -12.50
CA LYS A 155 4.59 13.37 -11.69
C LYS A 155 4.34 13.77 -10.23
N LEU A 156 4.50 12.83 -9.32
CA LEU A 156 4.35 13.06 -7.89
C LEU A 156 5.72 13.23 -7.20
N PRO A 157 5.79 13.96 -6.07
CA PRO A 157 6.99 14.00 -5.24
C PRO A 157 7.26 12.62 -4.64
N LYS A 158 8.53 12.32 -4.37
CA LYS A 158 8.91 11.11 -3.62
C LYS A 158 8.14 11.01 -2.30
N LYS A 159 7.83 9.77 -1.91
CA LYS A 159 7.03 9.43 -0.73
C LYS A 159 5.60 9.99 -0.78
N ALA A 160 5.02 10.05 -1.97
CA ALA A 160 3.57 10.25 -2.11
C ALA A 160 2.82 9.04 -1.54
N ILE A 161 1.74 9.27 -0.82
CA ILE A 161 0.90 8.22 -0.21
C ILE A 161 -0.57 8.61 -0.27
N LEU A 162 -1.46 7.65 -0.48
CA LEU A 162 -2.90 7.88 -0.34
C LEU A 162 -3.40 7.24 0.95
N ILE A 163 -4.13 8.00 1.76
CA ILE A 163 -4.73 7.52 3.00
C ILE A 163 -6.23 7.41 2.75
N THR A 164 -6.80 6.23 2.97
CA THR A 164 -8.21 5.94 2.72
C THR A 164 -8.88 5.40 3.98
N PHE A 165 -10.16 5.74 4.15
CA PHE A 165 -11.03 5.26 5.20
C PHE A 165 -12.29 4.64 4.58
N ASP A 166 -12.67 3.45 5.02
CA ASP A 166 -13.87 2.77 4.53
C ASP A 166 -15.09 2.99 5.45
N ASP A 167 -16.23 2.46 5.02
CA ASP A 167 -17.54 2.44 5.69
C ASP A 167 -18.30 3.77 5.80
N GLY A 168 -17.64 4.92 5.78
CA GLY A 168 -18.28 6.22 6.04
C GLY A 168 -18.60 6.43 7.53
N ARG A 169 -17.73 5.98 8.44
CA ARG A 169 -17.98 6.01 9.89
C ARG A 169 -17.68 7.36 10.54
N THR A 170 -18.55 7.74 11.47
CA THR A 170 -18.40 8.98 12.26
C THR A 170 -17.16 8.97 13.15
N ASP A 171 -16.81 7.82 13.73
CA ASP A 171 -15.63 7.68 14.59
C ASP A 171 -14.31 7.92 13.83
N SER A 172 -14.26 7.47 12.58
CA SER A 172 -13.11 7.59 11.69
C SER A 172 -12.83 9.06 11.42
N TYR A 173 -13.84 9.81 10.96
CA TYR A 173 -13.70 11.25 10.73
C TYR A 173 -13.41 12.03 12.02
N ARG A 174 -14.18 11.79 13.08
CA ARG A 174 -14.10 12.54 14.35
C ARG A 174 -12.69 12.55 14.94
N TYR A 175 -11.99 11.43 14.85
CA TYR A 175 -10.66 11.30 15.43
C TYR A 175 -9.52 11.50 14.42
N ALA A 176 -9.71 11.18 13.13
CA ALA A 176 -8.69 11.41 12.12
C ALA A 176 -8.53 12.89 11.76
N ASP A 177 -9.63 13.62 11.55
CA ASP A 177 -9.58 14.96 10.94
C ASP A 177 -8.69 15.97 11.72
N PRO A 178 -8.73 16.05 13.06
CA PRO A 178 -7.85 16.96 13.79
C PRO A 178 -6.36 16.63 13.59
N ILE A 179 -6.02 15.34 13.50
CA ILE A 179 -4.65 14.85 13.29
C ILE A 179 -4.21 15.18 11.86
N LEU A 180 -5.05 14.87 10.86
CA LEU A 180 -4.77 15.17 9.46
C LEU A 180 -4.61 16.67 9.23
N LYS A 181 -5.50 17.48 9.82
CA LYS A 181 -5.43 18.95 9.77
C LYS A 181 -4.11 19.49 10.34
N ALA A 182 -3.70 19.02 11.52
CA ALA A 182 -2.45 19.46 12.15
C ALA A 182 -1.20 19.07 11.34
N LEU A 183 -1.27 17.99 10.57
CA LEU A 183 -0.18 17.48 9.73
C LEU A 183 -0.25 17.99 8.28
N ASP A 184 -1.25 18.80 7.92
CA ASP A 184 -1.53 19.19 6.54
C ASP A 184 -1.62 17.98 5.61
N TYR A 185 -2.38 16.97 6.06
CA TYR A 185 -2.65 15.76 5.32
C TYR A 185 -4.07 15.75 4.78
N LYS A 186 -4.20 15.11 3.63
CA LYS A 186 -5.46 14.77 2.97
C LYS A 186 -5.75 13.28 3.12
N ALA A 187 -7.01 12.93 3.03
CA ALA A 187 -7.48 11.54 3.05
C ALA A 187 -8.73 11.36 2.19
N VAL A 188 -9.06 10.11 1.90
CA VAL A 188 -10.26 9.70 1.17
C VAL A 188 -11.21 9.02 2.15
N MET A 189 -12.51 9.31 2.04
CA MET A 189 -13.56 8.57 2.75
C MET A 189 -14.43 7.84 1.73
N PHE A 190 -14.41 6.51 1.76
CA PHE A 190 -15.30 5.66 0.99
C PHE A 190 -16.58 5.42 1.80
N ALA A 191 -17.68 6.07 1.39
CA ALA A 191 -18.94 6.06 2.13
C ALA A 191 -19.97 5.09 1.56
N ILE A 192 -20.63 4.32 2.42
CA ILE A 192 -21.79 3.50 2.06
C ILE A 192 -23.01 4.41 1.94
N THR A 193 -23.52 4.62 0.73
CA THR A 193 -24.49 5.70 0.46
C THR A 193 -25.87 5.43 1.07
N ARG A 194 -26.31 4.16 1.16
CA ARG A 194 -27.55 3.80 1.86
C ARG A 194 -27.55 4.32 3.28
N TYR A 195 -26.45 4.10 4.01
CA TYR A 195 -26.39 4.44 5.43
C TYR A 195 -26.14 5.92 5.66
N SER A 196 -25.31 6.54 4.84
CA SER A 196 -24.91 7.95 5.01
C SER A 196 -25.95 8.95 4.49
N LEU A 197 -26.67 8.61 3.41
CA LEU A 197 -27.52 9.56 2.67
C LEU A 197 -29.00 9.20 2.65
N LEU A 198 -29.36 7.92 2.74
CA LEU A 198 -30.74 7.45 2.51
C LEU A 198 -31.43 6.93 3.79
N SER A 199 -30.65 6.56 4.82
CA SER A 199 -31.20 6.10 6.09
C SER A 199 -31.48 7.27 7.02
N HIS A 200 -32.60 7.22 7.75
CA HIS A 200 -32.93 8.22 8.76
C HIS A 200 -32.38 7.81 10.13
N LYS A 201 -31.60 8.70 10.77
CA LYS A 201 -31.09 8.60 12.14
C LYS A 201 -30.14 7.41 12.40
N ASN A 202 -28.88 7.56 12.00
CA ASN A 202 -27.81 6.68 12.43
C ASN A 202 -26.54 7.49 12.74
N ASP A 203 -26.16 7.60 14.01
CA ASP A 203 -24.98 8.38 14.44
C ASP A 203 -23.66 7.64 14.19
N TYR A 204 -23.71 6.35 13.82
CA TYR A 204 -22.55 5.54 13.50
C TYR A 204 -21.94 5.92 12.14
N TYR A 205 -22.79 6.24 11.16
CA TYR A 205 -22.36 6.67 9.82
C TYR A 205 -22.46 8.19 9.68
N LEU A 206 -21.61 8.73 8.82
CA LEU A 206 -21.56 10.16 8.52
C LEU A 206 -22.85 10.60 7.82
N SER A 207 -23.47 11.66 8.30
CA SER A 207 -24.63 12.26 7.63
C SER A 207 -24.24 13.01 6.36
N ARG A 208 -25.22 13.31 5.52
CA ARG A 208 -25.07 14.20 4.35
C ARG A 208 -24.34 15.50 4.70
N GLU A 209 -24.76 16.17 5.77
CA GLU A 209 -24.19 17.44 6.20
C GLU A 209 -22.72 17.28 6.63
N GLN A 210 -22.37 16.18 7.29
CA GLN A 210 -20.99 15.90 7.68
C GLN A 210 -20.12 15.61 6.46
N LEU A 211 -20.60 14.83 5.49
CA LEU A 211 -19.88 14.57 4.24
C LEU A 211 -19.66 15.86 3.44
N GLN A 212 -20.66 16.75 3.36
CA GLN A 212 -20.52 18.08 2.75
C GLN A 212 -19.48 18.94 3.50
N GLN A 213 -19.49 18.93 4.83
CA GLN A 213 -18.49 19.64 5.63
C GLN A 213 -17.08 19.12 5.38
N MET A 214 -16.91 17.80 5.28
CA MET A 214 -15.64 17.14 4.98
C MET A 214 -15.10 17.58 3.62
N GLU A 215 -15.93 17.49 2.58
CA GLU A 215 -15.57 17.89 1.21
C GLU A 215 -15.17 19.39 1.15
N ASN A 216 -15.99 20.26 1.76
CA ASN A 216 -15.73 21.71 1.82
C ASN A 216 -14.44 22.08 2.57
N SER A 217 -13.87 21.17 3.37
CA SER A 217 -12.60 21.38 4.06
C SER A 217 -11.38 21.25 3.13
N SER A 218 -11.56 20.67 1.94
CA SER A 218 -10.51 20.30 0.97
C SER A 218 -9.44 19.33 1.52
N ARG A 219 -9.62 18.80 2.74
CA ARG A 219 -8.78 17.73 3.30
C ARG A 219 -9.31 16.34 2.98
N TRP A 220 -10.61 16.22 2.78
CA TRP A 220 -11.27 14.96 2.52
C TRP A 220 -11.79 14.91 1.10
N ASP A 221 -11.59 13.77 0.46
CA ASP A 221 -12.18 13.41 -0.82
C ASP A 221 -13.20 12.29 -0.57
N ILE A 222 -14.49 12.54 -0.86
CA ILE A 222 -15.55 11.55 -0.56
C ILE A 222 -15.85 10.69 -1.78
N GLU A 223 -15.72 9.37 -1.66
CA GLU A 223 -15.87 8.42 -2.78
C GLU A 223 -16.79 7.25 -2.39
N ALA A 224 -17.10 6.37 -3.33
CA ALA A 224 -18.16 5.37 -3.15
C ALA A 224 -17.68 4.08 -2.47
N HIS A 225 -18.44 3.58 -1.50
CA HIS A 225 -18.28 2.24 -0.92
C HIS A 225 -19.59 1.49 -1.01
N THR A 226 -20.07 1.23 -2.23
CA THR A 226 -21.41 0.68 -2.52
C THR A 226 -22.58 1.53 -2.02
N ARG A 227 -23.78 1.21 -2.52
CA ARG A 227 -25.03 1.65 -1.92
C ARG A 227 -25.55 0.58 -0.97
N ASP A 228 -25.72 -0.65 -1.46
CA ASP A 228 -26.42 -1.74 -0.77
C ASP A 228 -25.56 -3.00 -0.55
N GLY A 229 -24.41 -3.12 -1.20
CA GLY A 229 -23.60 -4.34 -1.32
C GLY A 229 -22.67 -4.67 -0.15
N HIS A 230 -22.75 -3.96 0.98
CA HIS A 230 -21.80 -4.11 2.11
C HIS A 230 -22.29 -5.14 3.15
N ASN A 231 -22.79 -6.30 2.69
CA ASN A 231 -23.30 -7.37 3.55
C ASN A 231 -23.10 -8.75 2.88
N TYR A 232 -23.31 -9.81 3.67
CA TYR A 232 -23.46 -11.17 3.15
C TYR A 232 -24.93 -11.48 2.88
N PHE A 233 -25.20 -12.05 1.71
CA PHE A 233 -26.55 -12.32 1.20
C PHE A 233 -26.75 -13.81 1.00
N ASP A 234 -28.01 -14.25 0.94
CA ASP A 234 -28.33 -15.65 0.64
C ASP A 234 -27.85 -16.01 -0.77
N THR A 235 -27.15 -17.13 -0.89
CA THR A 235 -26.57 -17.65 -2.14
C THR A 235 -26.98 -19.09 -2.42
N GLY A 236 -27.91 -19.64 -1.62
CA GLY A 236 -28.51 -20.95 -1.82
C GLY A 236 -29.79 -21.16 -0.98
N PRO A 237 -30.50 -22.28 -1.20
CA PRO A 237 -31.78 -22.55 -0.57
C PRO A 237 -31.69 -22.88 0.93
N ASN A 238 -30.50 -23.17 1.47
CA ASN A 238 -30.31 -23.64 2.84
C ASN A 238 -29.63 -22.59 3.74
N GLY A 239 -29.64 -21.32 3.33
CA GLY A 239 -29.05 -20.22 4.08
C GLY A 239 -27.53 -20.09 3.88
N GLU A 240 -27.00 -20.65 2.80
CA GLU A 240 -25.64 -20.35 2.33
C GLU A 240 -25.49 -18.83 2.14
N LYS A 241 -24.37 -18.27 2.58
CA LYS A 241 -24.11 -16.83 2.53
C LYS A 241 -22.89 -16.51 1.68
N GLY A 242 -22.97 -15.43 0.90
CA GLY A 242 -21.84 -14.93 0.10
C GLY A 242 -21.85 -13.41 -0.05
N ALA A 243 -20.68 -12.87 -0.37
CA ALA A 243 -20.50 -11.45 -0.62
C ALA A 243 -21.26 -11.01 -1.88
N TYR A 244 -21.75 -9.77 -1.86
CA TYR A 244 -22.65 -9.21 -2.88
C TYR A 244 -22.07 -9.23 -4.30
N TYR A 245 -20.79 -8.88 -4.47
CA TYR A 245 -20.16 -8.75 -5.79
C TYR A 245 -19.68 -10.08 -6.36
N SER A 246 -19.55 -11.11 -5.55
CA SER A 246 -18.83 -12.33 -5.94
C SER A 246 -19.74 -13.53 -6.12
N ASN A 247 -21.02 -13.36 -5.83
CA ASN A 247 -21.96 -14.47 -5.83
C ASN A 247 -23.27 -14.08 -6.51
N LYS A 248 -23.85 -15.06 -7.20
CA LYS A 248 -25.27 -15.02 -7.56
C LYS A 248 -26.10 -15.17 -6.30
N LEU A 249 -27.10 -14.32 -6.15
CA LEU A 249 -27.96 -14.33 -4.96
C LEU A 249 -29.09 -15.33 -5.13
N TRP A 250 -29.54 -15.89 -4.02
CA TRP A 250 -30.75 -16.70 -3.95
C TRP A 250 -31.97 -15.78 -3.82
N ILE A 251 -32.87 -15.86 -4.80
CA ILE A 251 -34.11 -15.08 -4.81
C ILE A 251 -35.17 -15.90 -4.08
N VAL A 252 -35.31 -15.64 -2.78
CA VAL A 252 -36.17 -16.41 -1.85
C VAL A 252 -37.59 -16.58 -2.39
N ASP A 253 -38.23 -15.48 -2.81
CA ASP A 253 -39.63 -15.48 -3.28
C ASP A 253 -39.85 -16.29 -4.56
N GLN A 254 -38.79 -16.54 -5.33
CA GLN A 254 -38.84 -17.27 -6.59
C GLN A 254 -38.18 -18.65 -6.49
N ASN A 255 -37.65 -19.01 -5.32
CA ASN A 255 -37.00 -20.29 -5.04
C ASN A 255 -35.96 -20.69 -6.10
N ARG A 256 -35.11 -19.75 -6.50
CA ARG A 256 -34.05 -19.96 -7.50
C ARG A 256 -32.85 -19.06 -7.28
N LEU A 257 -31.73 -19.39 -7.91
CA LEU A 257 -30.61 -18.48 -8.06
C LEU A 257 -30.93 -17.38 -9.08
N GLU A 258 -30.32 -16.22 -8.84
CA GLU A 258 -30.20 -15.12 -9.78
C GLU A 258 -29.62 -15.60 -11.12
N THR A 259 -30.19 -15.11 -12.22
CA THR A 259 -29.64 -15.31 -13.57
C THR A 259 -28.38 -14.48 -13.77
N THR A 260 -27.61 -14.74 -14.83
CA THR A 260 -26.42 -13.93 -15.13
C THR A 260 -26.79 -12.49 -15.44
N GLU A 261 -27.91 -12.28 -16.14
CA GLU A 261 -28.41 -10.97 -16.53
C GLU A 261 -28.88 -10.15 -15.32
N GLU A 262 -29.57 -10.80 -14.37
CA GLU A 262 -29.97 -10.17 -13.11
C GLU A 262 -28.75 -9.78 -12.27
N PHE A 263 -27.74 -10.67 -12.18
CA PHE A 263 -26.47 -10.37 -11.51
C PHE A 263 -25.80 -9.14 -12.12
N GLN A 264 -25.62 -9.13 -13.45
CA GLN A 264 -25.02 -8.00 -14.16
C GLN A 264 -25.76 -6.69 -13.89
N LYS A 265 -27.11 -6.74 -13.95
CA LYS A 265 -27.95 -5.58 -13.69
C LYS A 265 -27.79 -5.09 -12.24
N ARG A 266 -27.84 -6.00 -11.27
CA ARG A 266 -27.69 -5.69 -9.84
C ARG A 266 -26.35 -5.02 -9.53
N ILE A 267 -25.25 -5.56 -10.06
CA ILE A 267 -23.91 -4.98 -9.88
C ILE A 267 -23.82 -3.59 -10.53
N TYR A 268 -24.30 -3.44 -11.76
CA TYR A 268 -24.30 -2.16 -12.46
C TYR A 268 -25.12 -1.10 -11.73
N ASP A 269 -26.34 -1.46 -11.31
CA ASP A 269 -27.25 -0.55 -10.62
C ASP A 269 -26.65 -0.08 -9.30
N ASP A 270 -26.05 -0.96 -8.51
CA ASP A 270 -25.43 -0.55 -7.26
C ASP A 270 -24.26 0.43 -7.47
N PHE A 271 -23.36 0.13 -8.41
CA PHE A 271 -22.26 1.03 -8.77
C PHE A 271 -22.77 2.40 -9.23
N LYS A 272 -23.75 2.41 -10.14
CA LYS A 272 -24.33 3.64 -10.68
C LYS A 272 -25.06 4.46 -9.62
N ASN A 273 -25.84 3.80 -8.78
CA ASN A 273 -26.64 4.46 -7.75
C ASN A 273 -25.74 5.06 -6.66
N ALA A 274 -24.72 4.33 -6.21
CA ALA A 274 -23.76 4.86 -5.24
C ALA A 274 -23.04 6.12 -5.76
N LYS A 275 -22.66 6.11 -7.05
CA LYS A 275 -22.07 7.27 -7.72
C LYS A 275 -23.05 8.44 -7.70
N SER A 276 -24.27 8.24 -8.22
CA SER A 276 -25.30 9.28 -8.33
C SER A 276 -25.64 9.88 -6.98
N ASP A 277 -25.84 9.04 -5.94
CA ASP A 277 -26.19 9.48 -4.60
C ASP A 277 -25.15 10.50 -4.05
N LEU A 278 -23.86 10.24 -4.27
CA LEU A 278 -22.77 11.12 -3.84
C LEU A 278 -22.61 12.36 -4.74
N GLU A 279 -22.68 12.21 -6.06
CA GLU A 279 -22.59 13.34 -7.00
C GLU A 279 -23.73 14.35 -6.74
N ASP A 280 -24.95 13.86 -6.51
CA ASP A 280 -26.12 14.68 -6.16
C ASP A 280 -25.99 15.33 -4.77
N ALA A 281 -25.36 14.63 -3.81
CA ALA A 281 -25.20 15.15 -2.46
C ALA A 281 -24.10 16.19 -2.30
N LEU A 282 -23.01 16.04 -3.05
CA LEU A 282 -21.78 16.82 -2.87
C LEU A 282 -21.52 17.79 -4.03
N ASN A 283 -22.26 17.69 -5.14
CA ASN A 283 -22.05 18.47 -6.35
C ASN A 283 -20.59 18.38 -6.84
N LYS A 284 -20.04 17.17 -6.83
CA LYS A 284 -18.71 16.86 -7.34
C LYS A 284 -18.77 15.64 -8.25
N LYS A 285 -17.71 15.41 -9.02
CA LYS A 285 -17.52 14.15 -9.74
C LYS A 285 -16.98 13.09 -8.77
N VAL A 286 -17.56 11.90 -8.80
CA VAL A 286 -17.08 10.73 -8.06
C VAL A 286 -16.34 9.83 -9.02
N ILE A 287 -15.08 9.47 -8.76
CA ILE A 287 -14.23 8.74 -9.72
C ILE A 287 -13.75 7.39 -9.20
N ALA A 288 -13.86 7.16 -7.90
CA ALA A 288 -13.33 6.02 -7.20
C ALA A 288 -14.41 5.22 -6.48
N PHE A 289 -14.15 3.91 -6.39
CA PHE A 289 -15.01 2.98 -5.67
C PHE A 289 -14.14 1.99 -4.89
N ALA A 290 -14.41 1.78 -3.60
CA ALA A 290 -13.80 0.72 -2.83
C ALA A 290 -14.72 -0.50 -2.76
N PHE A 291 -14.20 -1.68 -3.06
CA PHE A 291 -14.96 -2.93 -2.98
C PHE A 291 -15.16 -3.34 -1.52
N PRO A 292 -16.40 -3.57 -1.06
CA PRO A 292 -16.65 -4.19 0.24
C PRO A 292 -15.85 -5.47 0.41
N PHE A 293 -15.22 -5.64 1.58
CA PHE A 293 -14.37 -6.79 1.90
C PHE A 293 -13.14 -6.97 0.97
N GLY A 294 -12.85 -5.99 0.11
CA GLY A 294 -11.85 -6.10 -0.95
C GLY A 294 -12.24 -7.09 -2.05
N ASP A 295 -13.50 -7.51 -2.11
CA ASP A 295 -13.97 -8.59 -2.96
C ASP A 295 -14.75 -8.06 -4.17
N PHE A 296 -14.18 -8.25 -5.35
CA PHE A 296 -14.72 -7.88 -6.65
C PHE A 296 -15.03 -9.11 -7.51
N GLY A 297 -15.16 -10.29 -6.92
CA GLY A 297 -15.47 -11.54 -7.61
C GLY A 297 -14.37 -12.58 -7.54
N GLN A 298 -13.16 -12.19 -7.14
CA GLN A 298 -12.00 -13.09 -7.12
C GLN A 298 -12.09 -14.20 -6.06
N TYR A 299 -13.01 -14.07 -5.10
CA TYR A 299 -13.30 -15.11 -4.09
C TYR A 299 -14.67 -15.78 -4.30
N GLY A 300 -15.35 -15.51 -5.41
CA GLY A 300 -16.67 -16.05 -5.70
C GLY A 300 -16.68 -17.58 -5.74
N SER A 301 -17.59 -18.20 -4.98
CA SER A 301 -17.66 -19.66 -4.88
C SER A 301 -18.74 -20.27 -5.78
N ASN A 302 -19.87 -19.58 -5.97
CA ASN A 302 -20.99 -20.09 -6.78
C ASN A 302 -21.07 -19.50 -8.20
N PHE A 303 -20.19 -18.56 -8.55
CA PHE A 303 -20.20 -17.92 -9.86
C PHE A 303 -18.80 -17.53 -10.35
N PRO A 304 -18.09 -18.44 -11.06
CA PRO A 304 -16.72 -18.21 -11.52
C PRO A 304 -16.53 -17.00 -12.44
N ASP A 305 -17.56 -16.60 -13.19
CA ASP A 305 -17.49 -15.44 -14.09
C ASP A 305 -17.64 -14.08 -13.37
N ALA A 306 -17.87 -14.08 -12.04
CA ALA A 306 -18.12 -12.86 -11.26
C ALA A 306 -16.99 -11.84 -11.42
N GLU A 307 -15.74 -12.25 -11.25
CA GLU A 307 -14.58 -11.37 -11.32
C GLU A 307 -14.53 -10.57 -12.63
N LYS A 308 -14.65 -11.27 -13.76
CA LYS A 308 -14.63 -10.65 -15.09
C LYS A 308 -15.80 -9.68 -15.26
N ILE A 309 -17.02 -10.11 -14.90
CA ILE A 309 -18.23 -9.30 -15.06
C ILE A 309 -18.16 -8.04 -14.20
N VAL A 310 -17.72 -8.14 -12.95
CA VAL A 310 -17.62 -7.00 -12.03
C VAL A 310 -16.59 -6.01 -12.54
N GLN A 311 -15.41 -6.47 -12.98
CA GLN A 311 -14.37 -5.61 -13.57
C GLN A 311 -14.84 -4.92 -14.86
N ASP A 312 -15.51 -5.65 -15.76
CA ASP A 312 -16.08 -5.09 -16.99
C ASP A 312 -17.17 -4.06 -16.70
N THR A 313 -17.91 -4.22 -15.60
CA THR A 313 -19.03 -3.34 -15.23
C THR A 313 -18.52 -2.08 -14.53
N ILE A 314 -17.64 -2.21 -13.55
CA ILE A 314 -17.10 -1.06 -12.79
C ILE A 314 -16.31 -0.11 -13.68
N SER A 315 -15.56 -0.64 -14.66
CA SER A 315 -14.73 0.16 -15.59
C SER A 315 -15.54 1.11 -16.48
N ARG A 316 -16.87 0.93 -16.56
CA ARG A 316 -17.81 1.81 -17.27
C ARG A 316 -18.36 2.94 -16.38
N VAL A 317 -18.19 2.84 -15.07
CA VAL A 317 -18.82 3.74 -14.07
C VAL A 317 -17.77 4.57 -13.32
N TYR A 318 -16.64 3.96 -12.99
CA TYR A 318 -15.54 4.56 -12.23
C TYR A 318 -14.23 4.46 -13.01
N THR A 319 -13.25 5.27 -12.64
CA THR A 319 -11.90 5.19 -13.21
C THR A 319 -10.91 4.52 -12.26
N LEU A 320 -11.24 4.45 -10.96
CA LEU A 320 -10.46 3.73 -9.95
C LEU A 320 -11.34 2.75 -9.16
N GLY A 321 -10.86 1.51 -8.99
CA GLY A 321 -11.47 0.50 -8.12
C GLY A 321 -10.47 0.03 -7.06
N PHE A 322 -10.81 0.11 -5.79
CA PHE A 322 -9.91 -0.13 -4.67
C PHE A 322 -10.21 -1.46 -3.98
N TYR A 323 -9.18 -2.28 -3.75
CA TYR A 323 -9.31 -3.58 -3.08
C TYR A 323 -8.18 -3.81 -2.07
N GLN A 324 -8.45 -4.64 -1.06
CA GLN A 324 -7.46 -5.13 -0.10
C GLN A 324 -6.80 -6.40 -0.66
N GLY A 325 -5.47 -6.48 -0.59
CA GLY A 325 -4.78 -7.73 -0.93
C GLY A 325 -5.04 -8.81 0.12
N ALA A 326 -5.23 -10.07 -0.30
CA ALA A 326 -5.35 -11.19 0.64
C ALA A 326 -4.13 -11.28 1.59
N PRO A 327 -4.32 -11.72 2.84
CA PRO A 327 -3.22 -12.10 3.71
C PRO A 327 -2.35 -13.18 3.05
N GLY A 328 -1.14 -12.81 2.64
CA GLY A 328 -0.21 -13.73 1.94
C GLY A 328 -0.17 -13.59 0.42
N VAL A 329 -0.82 -12.58 -0.17
CA VAL A 329 -0.53 -12.10 -1.53
C VAL A 329 -0.20 -10.61 -1.43
N ARG A 330 0.93 -10.28 -0.79
CA ARG A 330 1.34 -8.88 -0.58
C ARG A 330 2.11 -8.38 -1.79
N PHE A 331 1.56 -7.41 -2.50
CA PHE A 331 2.33 -6.47 -3.29
C PHE A 331 1.85 -5.09 -2.88
N GLY A 332 2.76 -4.15 -2.70
CA GLY A 332 2.53 -3.11 -1.71
C GLY A 332 2.35 -1.69 -2.20
N ALA A 333 2.69 -1.41 -3.45
CA ALA A 333 2.47 -0.09 -4.04
C ALA A 333 1.86 -0.20 -5.44
N ASN A 334 1.26 0.90 -5.87
CA ASN A 334 0.67 1.02 -7.20
C ASN A 334 1.68 1.72 -8.11
N TYR A 335 2.31 0.95 -9.00
CA TYR A 335 3.39 1.40 -9.88
C TYR A 335 2.84 2.06 -11.14
N ASN A 336 3.50 3.12 -11.60
CA ASN A 336 3.19 3.73 -12.89
C ASN A 336 3.87 2.93 -14.01
N THR A 337 3.15 1.95 -14.57
CA THR A 337 3.59 1.08 -15.66
C THR A 337 2.86 1.42 -16.96
N THR A 338 3.41 1.05 -18.12
CA THR A 338 2.77 1.28 -19.42
C THR A 338 1.41 0.58 -19.54
N GLU A 339 1.26 -0.62 -18.96
CA GLU A 339 -0.02 -1.33 -18.87
C GLU A 339 -1.06 -0.49 -18.11
N ASN A 340 -0.64 0.07 -16.97
CA ASN A 340 -1.44 1.00 -16.19
C ASN A 340 -1.68 2.34 -16.90
N GLN A 341 -1.08 2.66 -18.05
CA GLN A 341 -1.39 3.88 -18.79
C GLN A 341 -2.44 3.64 -19.88
N ASN A 342 -2.55 2.42 -20.40
CA ASN A 342 -3.37 2.12 -21.59
C ASN A 342 -4.84 1.76 -21.32
N THR A 343 -5.23 1.54 -20.06
CA THR A 343 -6.63 1.29 -19.70
C THR A 343 -7.31 2.55 -19.13
N ASN A 344 -8.63 2.70 -19.24
CA ASN A 344 -9.30 3.86 -18.61
C ASN A 344 -9.54 3.67 -17.10
N PHE A 345 -9.66 2.41 -16.68
CA PHE A 345 -9.92 1.98 -15.32
C PHE A 345 -8.67 1.37 -14.67
N LYS A 346 -8.42 1.66 -13.39
CA LYS A 346 -7.32 1.09 -12.60
C LYS A 346 -7.83 0.36 -11.38
N LEU A 347 -7.36 -0.86 -11.19
CA LEU A 347 -7.45 -1.52 -9.90
C LEU A 347 -6.30 -1.04 -9.00
N VAL A 348 -6.67 -0.44 -7.87
CA VAL A 348 -5.77 0.12 -6.89
C VAL A 348 -5.73 -0.77 -5.67
N ARG A 349 -4.55 -1.28 -5.36
CA ARG A 349 -4.34 -2.14 -4.20
C ARG A 349 -4.09 -1.29 -2.96
N ARG A 350 -4.60 -1.76 -1.82
CA ARG A 350 -4.44 -1.13 -0.52
C ARG A 350 -3.78 -2.06 0.50
N LEU A 351 -2.95 -1.47 1.35
CA LEU A 351 -2.46 -2.06 2.59
C LEU A 351 -3.52 -1.86 3.67
N ASP A 352 -4.09 -2.95 4.16
CA ASP A 352 -5.00 -2.92 5.31
C ASP A 352 -4.22 -2.68 6.60
N VAL A 353 -4.57 -1.61 7.32
CA VAL A 353 -3.92 -1.23 8.58
C VAL A 353 -4.81 -1.67 9.74
N ASN A 354 -4.32 -2.62 10.53
CA ASN A 354 -5.04 -3.21 11.66
C ASN A 354 -4.40 -2.85 13.01
N ALA A 355 -5.09 -3.21 14.09
CA ALA A 355 -4.69 -2.91 15.47
C ALA A 355 -3.30 -3.43 15.87
N ALA A 356 -2.80 -4.49 15.22
CA ALA A 356 -1.51 -5.11 15.55
C ALA A 356 -0.33 -4.41 14.86
N MET A 357 -0.58 -3.50 13.90
CA MET A 357 0.48 -2.85 13.13
C MET A 357 1.04 -1.63 13.86
N SER A 358 2.26 -1.74 14.40
CA SER A 358 2.94 -0.60 15.00
C SER A 358 3.30 0.47 13.95
N PRO A 359 3.56 1.72 14.36
CA PRO A 359 4.09 2.75 13.45
C PRO A 359 5.36 2.31 12.71
N GLN A 360 6.26 1.60 13.40
CA GLN A 360 7.52 1.12 12.81
C GLN A 360 7.27 0.03 11.78
N ASP A 361 6.35 -0.91 12.06
CA ASP A 361 5.98 -1.96 11.11
C ASP A 361 5.35 -1.35 9.85
N LEU A 362 4.50 -0.34 10.00
CA LEU A 362 3.91 0.40 8.88
C LEU A 362 5.01 1.06 8.03
N LEU A 363 5.92 1.82 8.65
CA LEU A 363 6.99 2.50 7.90
C LEU A 363 7.89 1.49 7.18
N HIS A 364 8.33 0.44 7.86
CA HIS A 364 9.15 -0.61 7.26
C HIS A 364 8.44 -1.32 6.10
N THR A 365 7.12 -1.58 6.25
CA THR A 365 6.29 -2.14 5.19
C THR A 365 6.26 -1.22 3.96
N LEU A 366 6.07 0.08 4.15
CA LEU A 366 6.05 1.07 3.06
C LEU A 366 7.41 1.23 2.37
N GLU A 367 8.51 1.11 3.12
CA GLU A 367 9.86 1.13 2.55
C GLU A 367 10.12 -0.10 1.67
N ASN A 368 9.63 -1.27 2.09
CA ASN A 368 9.72 -2.50 1.30
C ASN A 368 8.94 -2.43 -0.03
N PHE A 369 7.88 -1.63 -0.07
CA PHE A 369 7.04 -1.42 -1.26
C PHE A 369 7.63 -0.39 -2.24
N SER A 370 8.68 0.32 -1.85
CA SER A 370 9.31 1.32 -2.71
C SER A 370 10.03 0.63 -3.87
N ALA A 371 10.01 1.28 -5.04
CA ALA A 371 10.71 0.78 -6.21
C ALA A 371 12.21 0.61 -5.93
N LYS A 372 12.72 -0.59 -6.22
CA LYS A 372 14.12 -0.98 -6.05
C LYS A 372 14.90 -0.63 -7.30
N ASN A 373 16.11 -0.13 -7.12
CA ASN A 373 17.01 0.19 -8.23
C ASN A 373 17.94 -0.99 -8.53
N LEU A 374 18.37 -1.07 -9.78
CA LEU A 374 19.49 -1.90 -10.19
C LEU A 374 20.80 -1.09 -10.10
N PRO A 375 21.95 -1.70 -9.74
CA PRO A 375 22.07 -3.09 -9.29
C PRO A 375 21.46 -3.30 -7.89
N TYR A 376 20.97 -4.51 -7.63
CA TYR A 376 20.37 -4.91 -6.36
C TYR A 376 21.13 -6.11 -5.78
N ASN A 377 21.33 -6.09 -4.46
CA ASN A 377 21.99 -7.17 -3.73
C ASN A 377 21.17 -7.53 -2.50
N ASP A 378 21.08 -8.82 -2.19
CA ASP A 378 20.44 -9.28 -0.97
C ASP A 378 21.23 -10.44 -0.36
N THR A 379 21.53 -10.32 0.93
CA THR A 379 22.10 -11.40 1.75
C THR A 379 21.08 -11.93 2.76
N PHE A 380 19.82 -11.51 2.68
CA PHE A 380 18.71 -11.95 3.52
C PHE A 380 18.90 -11.70 5.02
N ALA A 381 19.83 -10.82 5.41
CA ALA A 381 20.07 -10.46 6.81
C ALA A 381 18.85 -9.79 7.48
N THR A 382 18.03 -9.12 6.67
CA THR A 382 16.75 -8.52 7.05
C THR A 382 15.73 -8.78 5.95
N ASN A 383 14.44 -8.65 6.27
CA ASN A 383 13.43 -8.69 5.22
C ASN A 383 13.43 -7.38 4.42
N ASN A 384 13.94 -7.43 3.20
CA ASN A 384 14.03 -6.28 2.28
C ASN A 384 12.86 -6.21 1.29
N GLY A 385 11.71 -6.81 1.64
CA GLY A 385 10.50 -6.85 0.80
C GLY A 385 10.24 -8.21 0.16
N TRP A 386 10.79 -9.29 0.72
CA TRP A 386 10.41 -10.65 0.37
C TRP A 386 9.04 -10.97 0.94
N VAL A 387 8.13 -11.31 0.05
CA VAL A 387 6.74 -11.64 0.36
C VAL A 387 6.45 -13.08 -0.01
N PRO A 388 5.89 -13.89 0.91
CA PRO A 388 5.29 -15.16 0.57
C PRO A 388 4.17 -15.03 -0.45
N ALA A 389 4.28 -15.72 -1.58
CA ALA A 389 3.15 -15.95 -2.48
C ALA A 389 2.34 -17.18 -2.02
N TRP A 390 3.03 -18.25 -1.63
CA TRP A 390 2.47 -19.40 -0.91
C TRP A 390 3.60 -20.19 -0.23
N GLY A 391 3.25 -21.17 0.59
CA GLY A 391 4.23 -21.92 1.38
C GLY A 391 4.67 -21.16 2.62
N GLN A 392 5.82 -21.56 3.14
CA GLN A 392 6.51 -20.98 4.26
C GLN A 392 7.85 -20.41 3.77
N ILE A 393 8.14 -19.19 4.19
CA ILE A 393 9.44 -18.55 3.99
C ILE A 393 10.03 -18.20 5.35
N THR A 394 11.28 -18.56 5.53
CA THR A 394 12.09 -18.16 6.68
C THR A 394 13.29 -17.39 6.16
N LEU A 395 13.54 -16.22 6.74
CA LEU A 395 14.72 -15.41 6.47
C LEU A 395 15.70 -15.55 7.63
N GLU A 396 16.93 -15.92 7.30
CA GLU A 396 18.06 -16.03 8.20
C GLU A 396 19.24 -15.26 7.58
N PRO A 397 20.22 -14.78 8.37
CA PRO A 397 21.41 -14.18 7.80
C PRO A 397 22.07 -15.12 6.78
N HIS A 398 22.21 -14.66 5.53
CA HIS A 398 22.74 -15.42 4.40
C HIS A 398 21.88 -16.59 3.91
N ALA A 399 20.58 -16.60 4.23
CA ALA A 399 19.66 -17.60 3.70
C ALA A 399 18.20 -17.16 3.70
N MET A 400 17.55 -17.27 2.54
CA MET A 400 16.10 -17.36 2.43
C MET A 400 15.70 -18.81 2.15
N THR A 401 14.95 -19.41 3.09
CA THR A 401 14.47 -20.79 2.97
C THR A 401 13.01 -20.83 2.56
N LEU A 402 12.70 -21.54 1.47
CA LEU A 402 11.35 -21.80 0.97
C LEU A 402 10.98 -23.26 1.22
N LYS A 403 9.87 -23.47 1.92
CA LYS A 403 9.32 -24.80 2.24
C LYS A 403 7.81 -24.82 2.09
N PRO A 404 7.21 -25.89 1.55
CA PRO A 404 5.76 -26.04 1.52
C PRO A 404 5.17 -26.08 2.93
N ARG A 405 3.97 -25.51 3.11
CA ARG A 405 3.14 -25.82 4.29
C ARG A 405 2.51 -27.20 4.13
N VAL A 406 2.00 -27.76 5.22
CA VAL A 406 1.26 -29.04 5.21
C VAL A 406 0.23 -29.01 4.08
N SER A 407 0.22 -30.06 3.24
CA SER A 407 -0.66 -30.25 2.07
C SER A 407 -0.37 -29.37 0.85
N GLN A 408 0.75 -28.63 0.82
CA GLN A 408 1.16 -27.86 -0.36
C GLN A 408 2.28 -28.58 -1.13
N ALA A 409 2.21 -28.48 -2.45
CA ALA A 409 3.20 -29.04 -3.38
C ALA A 409 4.50 -28.22 -3.46
N GLY A 410 4.52 -27.01 -2.90
CA GLY A 410 5.65 -26.11 -3.05
C GLY A 410 5.55 -24.85 -2.19
N ALA A 411 6.47 -23.94 -2.42
CA ALA A 411 6.53 -22.62 -1.81
C ALA A 411 7.08 -21.61 -2.80
N ALA A 412 6.66 -20.36 -2.67
CA ALA A 412 7.16 -19.29 -3.52
C ALA A 412 7.21 -17.96 -2.76
N SER A 413 8.26 -17.19 -3.06
CA SER A 413 8.53 -15.87 -2.52
C SER A 413 8.83 -14.91 -3.66
N ILE A 414 8.34 -13.69 -3.56
CA ILE A 414 8.57 -12.63 -4.57
C ILE A 414 9.17 -11.42 -3.88
N LEU A 415 10.07 -10.74 -4.59
CA LEU A 415 10.68 -9.51 -4.11
C LEU A 415 9.83 -8.31 -4.56
N ASP A 416 9.07 -7.72 -3.64
CA ASP A 416 8.32 -6.49 -3.91
C ASP A 416 9.28 -5.32 -4.21
N GLY A 417 8.82 -4.30 -4.92
CA GLY A 417 9.67 -3.18 -5.37
C GLY A 417 10.33 -3.41 -6.73
N THR A 418 10.22 -4.60 -7.32
CA THR A 418 10.95 -4.96 -8.55
C THR A 418 10.10 -4.89 -9.83
N ASN A 419 8.85 -4.46 -9.72
CA ASN A 419 7.88 -4.46 -10.82
C ASN A 419 8.26 -3.60 -12.04
N LEU A 420 9.17 -2.64 -11.86
CA LEU A 420 9.65 -1.74 -12.91
C LEU A 420 10.91 -2.24 -13.63
N TRP A 421 11.46 -3.38 -13.22
CA TRP A 421 12.67 -3.91 -13.85
C TRP A 421 12.37 -4.43 -15.25
N THR A 422 13.21 -4.02 -16.19
CA THR A 422 13.10 -4.36 -17.61
C THR A 422 14.24 -5.30 -18.02
N ASP A 423 15.44 -4.78 -18.20
CA ASP A 423 16.57 -5.57 -18.68
C ASP A 423 17.55 -5.80 -17.54
N TYR A 424 17.75 -7.06 -17.17
CA TYR A 424 18.51 -7.42 -15.98
C TYR A 424 19.07 -8.84 -16.03
N SER A 425 20.15 -9.02 -15.27
CA SER A 425 20.83 -10.27 -15.03
C SER A 425 20.68 -10.66 -13.57
N VAL A 426 20.07 -11.81 -13.30
CA VAL A 426 19.93 -12.41 -11.96
C VAL A 426 21.04 -13.44 -11.78
N ARG A 427 21.72 -13.41 -10.63
CA ARG A 427 22.63 -14.46 -10.16
C ARG A 427 22.30 -14.75 -8.70
N ALA A 428 22.10 -16.02 -8.36
CA ALA A 428 21.80 -16.42 -7.00
C ALA A 428 22.42 -17.77 -6.68
N HIS A 429 23.12 -17.84 -5.54
CA HIS A 429 23.59 -19.12 -5.01
C HIS A 429 22.46 -19.82 -4.28
N VAL A 430 22.22 -21.08 -4.63
CA VAL A 430 21.11 -21.87 -4.11
C VAL A 430 21.55 -23.27 -3.69
N SER A 431 20.78 -23.84 -2.76
CA SER A 431 20.77 -25.25 -2.43
C SER A 431 19.35 -25.79 -2.58
N ALA A 432 19.19 -26.77 -3.48
CA ALA A 432 17.91 -27.41 -3.77
C ALA A 432 18.07 -28.95 -3.68
N PRO A 433 18.00 -29.53 -2.48
CA PRO A 433 18.19 -30.97 -2.32
C PRO A 433 17.10 -31.77 -3.04
N PRO A 434 17.42 -32.96 -3.57
CA PRO A 434 16.43 -33.85 -4.16
C PRO A 434 15.28 -34.18 -3.18
N PRO A 435 14.03 -34.32 -3.66
CA PRO A 435 13.60 -34.31 -5.06
C PRO A 435 13.17 -32.91 -5.56
N GLY A 436 13.61 -31.85 -4.88
CA GLY A 436 13.26 -30.47 -5.22
C GLY A 436 14.02 -29.91 -6.42
N GLY A 437 13.66 -28.69 -6.79
CA GLY A 437 14.33 -27.87 -7.80
C GLY A 437 14.34 -26.40 -7.38
N ALA A 438 15.18 -25.63 -8.05
CA ALA A 438 15.23 -24.18 -7.93
C ALA A 438 14.52 -23.57 -9.12
N PHE A 439 13.61 -22.65 -8.88
CA PHE A 439 12.84 -22.02 -9.93
C PHE A 439 12.86 -20.53 -9.69
N VAL A 440 13.20 -19.77 -10.73
CA VAL A 440 13.40 -18.33 -10.61
C VAL A 440 12.37 -17.65 -11.49
N TRP A 441 11.44 -16.96 -10.85
CA TRP A 441 10.46 -16.12 -11.51
C TRP A 441 11.10 -14.83 -11.98
N ILE A 442 10.70 -14.41 -13.17
CA ILE A 442 11.11 -13.20 -13.87
C ILE A 442 9.89 -12.59 -14.55
N ARG A 443 9.92 -11.29 -14.83
CA ARG A 443 8.77 -10.58 -15.42
C ARG A 443 7.47 -10.83 -14.62
N PHE A 444 7.56 -11.06 -13.31
CA PHE A 444 6.39 -11.39 -12.49
C PHE A 444 5.51 -10.15 -12.34
N MET A 445 4.35 -10.14 -12.98
CA MET A 445 3.35 -9.08 -12.80
C MET A 445 2.25 -9.55 -11.84
N ASN A 446 1.78 -10.77 -12.04
CA ASN A 446 0.84 -11.49 -11.17
C ASN A 446 0.97 -13.01 -11.41
N ASP A 447 0.18 -13.79 -10.69
CA ASP A 447 0.12 -15.25 -10.78
C ASP A 447 -0.32 -15.77 -12.15
N VAL A 448 -1.07 -14.97 -12.90
CA VAL A 448 -1.57 -15.31 -14.25
C VAL A 448 -0.76 -14.67 -15.39
N ASN A 449 0.22 -13.81 -15.10
CA ASN A 449 1.12 -13.19 -16.08
C ASN A 449 2.55 -13.08 -15.51
N ASN A 450 3.41 -14.03 -15.90
CA ASN A 450 4.79 -14.16 -15.44
C ASN A 450 5.60 -15.07 -16.38
N ALA A 451 6.91 -15.15 -16.15
CA ALA A 451 7.78 -16.14 -16.76
C ALA A 451 8.76 -16.72 -15.73
N ASP A 452 9.36 -17.87 -16.03
CA ASP A 452 10.39 -18.46 -15.18
C ASP A 452 11.41 -19.33 -15.92
N CYS A 453 12.62 -19.35 -15.37
CA CYS A 453 13.56 -20.45 -15.57
C CYS A 453 13.35 -21.50 -14.49
N ASN A 454 13.09 -22.73 -14.92
CA ASN A 454 12.90 -23.87 -14.04
C ASN A 454 14.16 -24.72 -14.07
N PHE A 455 14.84 -24.83 -12.93
CA PHE A 455 16.01 -25.68 -12.75
C PHE A 455 15.58 -26.90 -11.94
N GLY A 456 15.07 -27.90 -12.64
CA GLY A 456 14.76 -29.21 -12.07
C GLY A 456 15.98 -30.12 -12.06
N ARG A 457 15.88 -31.25 -11.36
CA ARG A 457 17.01 -32.17 -11.17
C ARG A 457 17.70 -32.55 -12.49
N ASP A 458 16.91 -32.93 -13.50
CA ASP A 458 17.42 -33.40 -14.80
C ASP A 458 16.89 -32.58 -15.99
N PHE A 459 16.41 -31.36 -15.72
CA PHE A 459 15.91 -30.48 -16.77
C PHE A 459 16.14 -29.01 -16.44
N VAL A 460 16.34 -28.21 -17.49
CA VAL A 460 16.20 -26.77 -17.44
C VAL A 460 15.23 -26.37 -18.53
N HIS A 461 14.19 -25.59 -18.21
CA HIS A 461 13.33 -25.01 -19.23
C HIS A 461 12.92 -23.57 -18.91
N ILE A 462 12.44 -22.89 -19.93
CA ILE A 462 11.85 -21.56 -19.86
C ILE A 462 10.35 -21.72 -20.07
N GLU A 463 9.57 -21.21 -19.13
CA GLU A 463 8.12 -21.19 -19.17
C GLU A 463 7.60 -19.75 -19.17
N GLN A 464 6.51 -19.50 -19.89
CA GLN A 464 5.79 -18.24 -19.92
C GLN A 464 4.30 -18.49 -19.65
N THR A 465 3.73 -17.74 -18.71
CA THR A 465 2.31 -17.76 -18.35
C THR A 465 1.68 -16.44 -18.76
N ILE A 466 0.63 -16.49 -19.60
CA ILE A 466 -0.14 -15.31 -20.04
C ILE A 466 -1.62 -15.58 -19.85
N ASN A 467 -2.32 -14.70 -19.14
CA ASN A 467 -3.73 -14.86 -18.78
C ASN A 467 -4.04 -16.25 -18.20
N GLY A 468 -3.13 -16.78 -17.38
CA GLY A 468 -3.25 -18.08 -16.72
C GLY A 468 -2.90 -19.29 -17.61
N ASN A 469 -2.54 -19.07 -18.88
CA ASN A 469 -2.12 -20.14 -19.78
C ASN A 469 -0.59 -20.24 -19.79
N SER A 470 -0.07 -21.33 -19.23
CA SER A 470 1.37 -21.60 -19.13
C SER A 470 1.87 -22.44 -20.30
N HIS A 471 3.00 -22.02 -20.88
CA HIS A 471 3.64 -22.69 -22.00
C HIS A 471 5.15 -22.79 -21.78
N VAL A 472 5.68 -24.02 -21.84
CA VAL A 472 7.12 -24.25 -21.93
C VAL A 472 7.59 -23.82 -23.33
N ILE A 473 8.42 -22.78 -23.40
CA ILE A 473 8.93 -22.23 -24.66
C ILE A 473 10.05 -23.12 -25.20
N LYS A 474 11.02 -23.45 -24.35
CA LYS A 474 12.20 -24.25 -24.71
C LYS A 474 12.81 -24.88 -23.46
N GLY A 475 13.39 -26.06 -23.60
CA GLY A 475 14.11 -26.72 -22.51
C GLY A 475 15.04 -27.83 -22.96
N VAL A 476 15.87 -28.28 -22.03
CA VAL A 476 16.76 -29.45 -22.14
C VAL A 476 16.37 -30.44 -21.04
N ARG A 477 16.38 -31.74 -21.36
CA ARG A 477 16.04 -32.84 -20.45
C ARG A 477 17.02 -34.01 -20.63
N ASP A 478 17.22 -34.82 -19.58
CA ASP A 478 17.93 -36.10 -19.53
C ASP A 478 19.46 -36.07 -19.79
N ASN A 479 19.97 -35.02 -20.46
CA ASN A 479 21.41 -34.77 -20.69
C ASN A 479 21.97 -33.65 -19.79
N PHE A 480 21.25 -33.33 -18.72
CA PHE A 480 21.61 -32.31 -17.75
C PHE A 480 21.31 -32.86 -16.37
N SER A 481 22.15 -32.59 -15.38
CA SER A 481 21.82 -32.82 -13.98
C SER A 481 22.33 -31.66 -13.13
N LEU A 482 21.52 -31.20 -12.19
CA LEU A 482 21.96 -30.17 -11.25
C LEU A 482 23.10 -30.68 -10.36
N PRO A 483 23.97 -29.80 -9.86
CA PRO A 483 24.94 -30.18 -8.83
C PRO A 483 24.24 -30.74 -7.58
N GLU A 484 24.88 -31.69 -6.90
CA GLU A 484 24.39 -32.24 -5.62
C GLU A 484 24.67 -31.31 -4.43
N THR A 485 25.56 -30.34 -4.62
CA THR A 485 25.93 -29.30 -3.66
C THR A 485 25.30 -27.96 -4.03
N ASP A 486 25.63 -26.91 -3.29
CA ASP A 486 25.30 -25.54 -3.69
C ASP A 486 25.75 -25.25 -5.12
N PHE A 487 24.95 -24.47 -5.84
CA PHE A 487 25.23 -24.03 -7.20
C PHE A 487 24.63 -22.65 -7.44
N GLU A 488 25.10 -21.97 -8.49
CA GLU A 488 24.53 -20.71 -8.92
C GLU A 488 23.45 -20.97 -9.99
N VAL A 489 22.27 -20.38 -9.80
CA VAL A 489 21.29 -20.18 -10.87
C VAL A 489 21.45 -18.76 -11.42
N GLY A 490 21.44 -18.65 -12.75
CA GLY A 490 21.53 -17.38 -13.45
C GLY A 490 20.40 -17.21 -14.45
N ILE A 491 19.97 -15.96 -14.65
CA ILE A 491 19.09 -15.59 -15.76
C ILE A 491 19.58 -14.28 -16.35
N ASP A 492 19.66 -14.20 -17.67
CA ASP A 492 19.80 -12.92 -18.38
C ASP A 492 18.52 -12.64 -19.16
N VAL A 493 17.93 -11.46 -18.96
CA VAL A 493 16.71 -11.01 -19.63
C VAL A 493 16.95 -9.67 -20.30
N LYS A 494 16.79 -9.61 -21.62
CA LYS A 494 16.98 -8.38 -22.40
C LYS A 494 15.91 -8.26 -23.48
N GLY A 495 14.99 -7.31 -23.31
CA GLY A 495 13.77 -7.25 -24.10
C GLY A 495 13.01 -8.58 -24.01
N ARG A 496 12.96 -9.32 -25.13
CA ARG A 496 12.34 -10.65 -25.23
C ARG A 496 13.33 -11.80 -25.07
N ASP A 497 14.62 -11.53 -25.20
CA ASP A 497 15.65 -12.56 -25.09
C ASP A 497 15.77 -12.98 -23.62
N VAL A 498 15.79 -14.29 -23.41
CA VAL A 498 15.94 -14.90 -22.09
C VAL A 498 16.89 -16.08 -22.16
N THR A 499 17.85 -16.08 -21.24
CA THR A 499 18.88 -17.11 -21.10
C THR A 499 18.89 -17.62 -19.67
N CYS A 500 18.73 -18.93 -19.46
CA CYS A 500 18.93 -19.56 -18.17
C CYS A 500 20.35 -20.13 -18.09
N LEU A 501 21.05 -19.84 -16.99
CA LEU A 501 22.41 -20.24 -16.73
C LEU A 501 22.51 -21.08 -15.46
N VAL A 502 23.50 -21.97 -15.41
CA VAL A 502 23.90 -22.69 -14.20
C VAL A 502 25.42 -22.55 -14.05
N ASN A 503 25.87 -22.04 -12.90
CA ASN A 503 27.28 -21.71 -12.63
C ASN A 503 27.90 -20.84 -13.74
N GLY A 504 27.18 -19.80 -14.16
CA GLY A 504 27.58 -18.91 -15.25
C GLY A 504 27.57 -19.52 -16.66
N VAL A 505 27.21 -20.79 -16.85
CA VAL A 505 27.14 -21.44 -18.17
C VAL A 505 25.72 -21.39 -18.71
N PRO A 506 25.47 -20.80 -19.91
CA PRO A 506 24.16 -20.84 -20.54
C PRO A 506 23.71 -22.27 -20.86
N ILE A 507 22.49 -22.64 -20.43
CA ILE A 507 21.91 -23.97 -20.65
C ILE A 507 20.76 -23.90 -21.67
N VAL A 508 19.91 -22.89 -21.56
CA VAL A 508 18.76 -22.69 -22.45
C VAL A 508 18.64 -21.22 -22.81
N GLU A 509 18.52 -20.93 -24.10
CA GLU A 509 18.33 -19.58 -24.65
C GLU A 509 17.15 -19.57 -25.61
N THR A 510 16.25 -18.61 -25.45
CA THR A 510 15.08 -18.42 -26.32
C THR A 510 14.55 -16.99 -26.25
N GLN A 511 13.45 -16.73 -26.96
CA GLN A 511 12.67 -15.50 -26.84
C GLN A 511 11.29 -15.79 -26.25
N PHE A 512 10.78 -14.88 -25.41
CA PHE A 512 9.39 -14.90 -24.98
C PHE A 512 8.44 -14.88 -26.19
N LEU A 513 7.40 -15.72 -26.17
CA LEU A 513 6.44 -15.85 -27.28
C LEU A 513 5.51 -14.65 -27.33
N ASP A 514 4.94 -14.28 -26.18
CA ASP A 514 4.11 -13.09 -26.05
C ASP A 514 4.98 -11.87 -25.66
N PRO A 515 4.95 -10.77 -26.42
CA PRO A 515 5.75 -9.59 -26.14
C PRO A 515 5.17 -8.67 -25.04
N SER A 516 4.01 -8.99 -24.47
CA SER A 516 3.36 -8.16 -23.44
C SER A 516 4.11 -8.13 -22.09
N LEU A 517 4.87 -9.19 -21.76
CA LEU A 517 5.72 -9.26 -20.57
C LEU A 517 7.02 -8.45 -20.75
N THR A 518 6.89 -7.12 -20.65
CA THR A 518 7.97 -6.15 -20.90
C THR A 518 8.70 -5.69 -19.64
N HIS A 519 8.12 -5.92 -18.47
CA HIS A 519 8.66 -5.60 -17.15
C HIS A 519 8.11 -6.59 -16.12
N GLY A 520 8.58 -6.51 -14.89
CA GLY A 520 7.99 -7.26 -13.79
C GLY A 520 9.04 -7.71 -12.78
N GLY A 521 8.55 -8.19 -11.65
CA GLY A 521 9.40 -8.55 -10.54
C GLY A 521 10.13 -9.87 -10.71
N ILE A 522 10.95 -10.19 -9.72
CA ILE A 522 11.61 -11.48 -9.58
C ILE A 522 11.14 -12.22 -8.33
N GLY A 523 11.27 -13.54 -8.36
CA GLY A 523 10.96 -14.37 -7.21
C GLY A 523 11.65 -15.71 -7.29
N PHE A 524 11.51 -16.47 -6.24
CA PHE A 524 11.96 -17.85 -6.17
C PHE A 524 10.76 -18.73 -5.86
N LYS A 525 10.68 -19.88 -6.53
CA LYS A 525 9.70 -20.93 -6.22
C LYS A 525 10.42 -22.27 -6.07
N THR A 526 9.77 -23.18 -5.38
CA THR A 526 10.14 -24.60 -5.30
C THR A 526 8.87 -25.42 -5.36
N TRP A 527 8.91 -26.55 -6.06
CA TRP A 527 7.74 -27.38 -6.31
C TRP A 527 8.12 -28.85 -6.47
N ASN A 528 7.26 -29.74 -5.97
CA ASN A 528 7.32 -31.18 -6.20
C ASN A 528 5.90 -31.77 -6.31
N VAL A 529 5.74 -32.83 -7.10
CA VAL A 529 4.46 -33.53 -7.25
C VAL A 529 3.94 -34.09 -5.92
N LEU A 530 4.85 -34.48 -5.01
CA LEU A 530 4.52 -34.89 -3.66
C LEU A 530 4.48 -33.67 -2.74
N VAL A 531 3.38 -33.51 -2.02
CA VAL A 531 3.24 -32.47 -1.01
C VAL A 531 4.31 -32.60 0.08
N ASN A 532 4.70 -31.48 0.66
CA ASN A 532 5.70 -31.40 1.74
C ASN A 532 7.10 -31.94 1.37
N ASN A 533 7.42 -32.12 0.08
CA ASN A 533 8.60 -32.89 -0.34
C ASN A 533 9.63 -32.06 -1.13
N THR A 534 9.72 -30.76 -0.86
CA THR A 534 10.69 -29.89 -1.52
C THR A 534 11.24 -28.83 -0.58
N LEU A 535 12.46 -28.37 -0.88
CA LEU A 535 13.19 -27.35 -0.14
C LEU A 535 14.04 -26.56 -1.13
N LEU A 536 14.00 -25.24 -1.01
CA LEU A 536 14.95 -24.35 -1.65
C LEU A 536 15.55 -23.41 -0.62
N ILE A 537 16.87 -23.28 -0.63
CA ILE A 537 17.62 -22.31 0.17
C ILE A 537 18.32 -21.39 -0.81
N VAL A 538 18.03 -20.09 -0.77
CA VAL A 538 18.71 -19.06 -1.54
C VAL A 538 19.68 -18.35 -0.61
N LYS A 539 20.97 -18.36 -0.88
CA LYS A 539 22.02 -17.87 0.03
C LYS A 539 22.33 -16.39 -0.16
N ASP A 540 22.33 -15.98 -1.41
CA ASP A 540 22.47 -14.59 -1.82
C ASP A 540 21.75 -14.35 -3.16
N LEU A 541 21.55 -13.08 -3.46
CA LEU A 541 21.00 -12.60 -4.71
C LEU A 541 21.81 -11.39 -5.18
N HIS A 542 22.26 -11.44 -6.42
CA HIS A 542 22.82 -10.32 -7.15
C HIS A 542 22.00 -10.08 -8.41
N VAL A 543 21.55 -8.84 -8.61
CA VAL A 543 20.84 -8.44 -9.84
C VAL A 543 21.54 -7.21 -10.43
N SER A 544 21.91 -7.28 -11.70
CA SER A 544 22.61 -6.21 -12.42
C SER A 544 21.85 -5.80 -13.68
N PRO A 545 21.99 -4.55 -14.17
CA PRO A 545 21.40 -4.12 -15.44
C PRO A 545 22.12 -4.77 -16.64
N LEU A 546 21.40 -4.99 -17.75
CA LEU A 546 21.90 -5.57 -19.02
C LEU A 546 21.86 -4.63 -20.23
#